data_AF-A0A2P2FEV8-F1
#
_entry.id   AF-A0A2P2FEV8-F1
#
_cell.length_a   1.000
_cell.length_b   1.000
_cell.length_c   1.000
_cell.angle_alpha   90.00
_cell.angle_beta   90.00
_cell.angle_gamma   90.00
#
_symmetry.space_group_name_H-M   'P 1'
#
loop_
_entity.id
_entity.type
_entity.pdbx_description
1 polymer ?
#
loop_
_entity_poly.entity_id
_entity_poly.type
_entity_poly.pdbx_seq_one_letter_code
_entity_poly.pdbx_strand_id
1 'polypeptide(L)'
;AVAEWARRNSAILRQLAGQAGALDGLNAKARESADRLSAVLGEDDVTGLLAPLADLRAHLPREHTGFAERLGEIGMHTEQVRRDAVDDRRDRHSSR
;
A
#
# COMPACT_ATOMS: atom_id res chain seq x y z
N ALA A 1 9.11 10.47 -8.58
CA ALA A 1 8.01 10.81 -7.66
C ALA A 1 7.52 9.57 -6.90
N VAL A 2 6.76 8.66 -7.53
CA VAL A 2 6.18 7.48 -6.84
C VAL A 2 7.24 6.51 -6.28
N ALA A 3 8.24 6.11 -7.08
CA ALA A 3 9.33 5.24 -6.61
C ALA A 3 10.17 5.88 -5.49
N GLU A 4 10.37 7.20 -5.53
CA GLU A 4 11.05 7.93 -4.46
C GLU A 4 10.27 7.94 -3.15
N TRP A 5 8.94 8.13 -3.25
CA TRP A 5 8.06 8.05 -2.10
C TRP A 5 8.08 6.64 -1.50
N ALA A 6 8.03 5.59 -2.32
CA ALA A 6 8.17 4.21 -1.87
C ALA A 6 9.46 4.03 -1.07
N ARG A 7 10.57 4.49 -1.65
CA ARG A 7 11.89 4.37 -1.04
C ARG A 7 11.98 5.09 0.30
N ARG A 8 11.41 6.29 0.41
CA ARG A 8 11.32 7.07 1.66
C ARG A 8 10.40 6.45 2.71
N ASN A 9 9.32 5.78 2.29
CA ASN A 9 8.33 5.16 3.19
C ASN A 9 8.56 3.66 3.40
N SER A 10 9.62 3.13 2.81
CA SER A 10 9.93 1.70 2.74
C SER A 10 10.06 1.02 4.10
N ALA A 11 10.49 1.76 5.13
CA ALA A 11 10.54 1.29 6.52
C ALA A 11 9.15 1.14 7.14
N ILE A 12 8.29 2.15 6.99
CA ILE A 12 6.89 2.14 7.47
C ILE A 12 6.12 1.01 6.79
N LEU A 13 6.33 0.85 5.49
CA LEU A 13 5.66 -0.19 4.71
C LEU A 13 6.09 -1.61 5.12
N ARG A 14 7.40 -1.84 5.34
CA ARG A 14 7.91 -3.13 5.87
C ARG A 14 7.37 -3.42 7.28
N GLN A 15 7.26 -2.40 8.13
CA GLN A 15 6.67 -2.54 9.45
C GLN A 15 5.19 -2.97 9.37
N LEU A 16 4.42 -2.40 8.44
CA LEU A 16 3.03 -2.79 8.21
C LEU A 16 2.87 -4.21 7.67
N ALA A 17 3.74 -4.61 6.74
CA ALA A 17 3.77 -5.99 6.25
C ALA A 17 4.05 -6.99 7.40
N GLY A 18 5.01 -6.65 8.28
CA GLY A 18 5.29 -7.44 9.48
C GLY A 18 4.10 -7.49 10.45
N GLN A 19 3.42 -6.36 10.68
CA GLN A 19 2.21 -6.33 11.50
C GLN A 19 1.07 -7.14 10.88
N ALA A 20 0.87 -7.07 9.56
CA ALA A 20 -0.14 -7.86 8.86
C ALA A 20 0.12 -9.37 8.99
N GLY A 21 1.38 -9.80 8.88
CA GLY A 21 1.77 -11.21 9.07
C GLY A 21 1.65 -11.69 10.53
N ALA A 22 1.71 -10.78 11.49
CA ALA A 22 1.55 -11.05 12.92
C ALA A 22 0.10 -10.98 13.41
N LEU A 23 -0.87 -10.66 12.54
CA LEU A 23 -2.29 -10.70 12.90
C LEU A 23 -2.74 -12.16 13.04
N ASP A 24 -3.11 -12.55 14.24
CA ASP A 24 -3.82 -13.80 14.51
C ASP A 24 -5.29 -13.71 14.05
N GLY A 25 -5.88 -14.85 13.67
CA GLY A 25 -7.28 -14.90 13.21
C GLY A 25 -7.51 -14.45 11.76
N LEU A 26 -6.46 -14.18 10.99
CA LEU A 26 -6.57 -13.92 9.56
C LEU A 26 -7.02 -15.17 8.79
N ASN A 27 -8.03 -15.00 7.94
CA ASN A 27 -8.41 -16.01 6.95
C ASN A 27 -7.33 -16.16 5.87
N ALA A 28 -7.38 -17.25 5.10
CA ALA A 28 -6.37 -17.57 4.08
C ALA A 28 -6.20 -16.45 3.03
N LYS A 29 -7.27 -15.74 2.66
CA LYS A 29 -7.23 -14.64 1.69
C LYS A 29 -6.52 -13.40 2.24
N ALA A 30 -6.73 -13.07 3.50
CA ALA A 30 -6.02 -11.99 4.16
C ALA A 30 -4.53 -12.31 4.30
N ARG A 31 -4.18 -13.57 4.57
CA ARG A 31 -2.79 -14.04 4.59
C ARG A 31 -2.12 -13.88 3.22
N GLU A 32 -2.77 -14.34 2.16
CA GLU A 32 -2.30 -14.20 0.79
C GLU A 32 -2.10 -12.73 0.38
N SER A 33 -3.01 -11.85 0.82
CA SER A 33 -2.91 -10.42 0.55
C SER A 33 -1.74 -9.77 1.29
N ALA A 34 -1.46 -10.19 2.53
CA ALA A 34 -0.30 -9.75 3.31
C ALA A 34 1.03 -10.24 2.71
N ASP A 35 1.06 -11.48 2.19
CA ASP A 35 2.22 -12.04 1.50
C ASP A 35 2.48 -11.31 0.18
N ARG A 36 1.44 -11.03 -0.62
CA ARG A 36 1.57 -10.20 -1.83
C ARG A 36 2.04 -8.79 -1.49
N LEU A 37 1.52 -8.18 -0.43
CA LEU A 37 1.97 -6.86 0.02
C LEU A 37 3.47 -6.89 0.33
N SER A 38 3.95 -7.94 1.02
CA SER A 38 5.37 -8.13 1.31
C SER A 38 6.21 -8.31 0.04
N ALA A 39 5.73 -9.08 -0.94
CA ALA A 39 6.43 -9.31 -2.20
C ALA A 39 6.56 -8.02 -3.03
N VAL A 40 5.46 -7.27 -3.17
CA VAL A 40 5.42 -5.99 -3.89
C VAL A 40 6.33 -4.94 -3.23
N LEU A 41 6.43 -4.96 -1.90
CA LEU A 41 7.37 -4.11 -1.15
C LEU A 41 8.85 -4.53 -1.29
N GLY A 42 9.11 -5.81 -1.55
CA GLY A 42 10.44 -6.31 -1.89
C GLY A 42 10.91 -5.86 -3.27
N GLU A 43 9.97 -5.74 -4.21
CA GLU A 43 10.21 -5.31 -5.59
C GLU A 43 10.27 -3.77 -5.75
N ASP A 44 10.01 -2.99 -4.68
CA ASP A 44 9.81 -1.53 -4.72
C ASP A 44 8.73 -1.08 -5.75
N ASP A 45 7.83 -2.00 -6.14
CA ASP A 45 6.81 -1.77 -7.16
C ASP A 45 5.52 -1.19 -6.56
N VAL A 46 5.49 0.13 -6.40
CA VAL A 46 4.34 0.83 -5.82
C VAL A 46 3.06 0.69 -6.66
N THR A 47 3.19 0.38 -7.94
CA THR A 47 2.05 0.22 -8.85
C THR A 47 1.21 -1.01 -8.51
N GLY A 48 1.84 -2.05 -7.99
CA GLY A 48 1.19 -3.28 -7.53
C GLY A 48 0.64 -3.21 -6.10
N LEU A 49 0.89 -2.12 -5.35
CA LEU A 49 0.72 -2.06 -3.89
C LEU A 49 -0.74 -1.79 -3.47
N LEU A 50 -1.50 -1.13 -4.34
CA LEU A 50 -2.89 -0.74 -4.08
C LEU A 50 -3.86 -1.92 -4.08
N ALA A 51 -3.67 -2.89 -4.97
CA ALA A 51 -4.49 -4.09 -5.05
C ALA A 51 -4.46 -4.94 -3.76
N PRO A 52 -3.28 -5.35 -3.23
CA PRO A 52 -3.21 -6.12 -1.99
C PRO A 52 -3.66 -5.33 -0.77
N LEU A 53 -3.48 -4.00 -0.72
CA LEU A 53 -4.03 -3.16 0.37
C LEU A 53 -5.56 -3.18 0.38
N ALA A 54 -6.19 -3.06 -0.79
CA ALA A 54 -7.65 -3.09 -0.92
C ALA A 54 -8.23 -4.47 -0.55
N ASP A 55 -7.60 -5.56 -1.03
CA ASP A 55 -7.97 -6.93 -0.69
C ASP A 55 -7.82 -7.21 0.82
N LEU A 56 -6.68 -6.80 1.42
CA LEU A 56 -6.44 -6.97 2.84
C LEU A 56 -7.50 -6.23 3.67
N ARG A 57 -7.87 -5.00 3.28
CA ARG A 57 -8.93 -4.23 3.92
C ARG A 57 -10.31 -4.89 3.81
N ALA A 58 -10.62 -5.52 2.68
CA ALA A 58 -11.89 -6.22 2.48
C ALA A 58 -12.01 -7.51 3.31
N HIS A 59 -10.88 -8.12 3.65
CA HIS A 59 -10.81 -9.41 4.33
C HIS A 59 -10.44 -9.33 5.82
N LEU A 60 -10.21 -8.13 6.36
CA LEU A 60 -9.90 -7.92 7.77
C LEU A 60 -11.12 -8.19 8.66
N PRO A 61 -10.96 -8.95 9.76
CA PRO A 61 -11.99 -9.11 10.77
C PRO A 61 -12.39 -7.75 11.37
N ARG A 62 -13.67 -7.61 11.75
CA ARG A 62 -14.21 -6.41 12.40
C ARG A 62 -13.47 -6.00 13.68
N GLU A 63 -12.77 -6.94 14.31
CA GLU A 63 -11.96 -6.76 15.51
C GLU A 63 -10.66 -5.97 15.24
N HIS A 64 -10.22 -5.90 13.98
CA HIS A 64 -8.99 -5.21 13.55
C HIS A 64 -9.27 -3.91 12.78
N THR A 65 -10.34 -3.19 13.13
CA THR A 65 -10.73 -1.91 12.50
C THR A 65 -9.63 -0.87 12.52
N GLY A 66 -8.87 -0.74 13.63
CA GLY A 66 -7.76 0.21 13.71
C GLY A 66 -6.61 -0.09 12.74
N PHE A 67 -6.40 -1.36 12.39
CA PHE A 67 -5.42 -1.74 11.37
C PHE A 67 -5.95 -1.44 9.96
N ALA A 68 -7.24 -1.69 9.72
CA ALA A 68 -7.90 -1.36 8.46
C ALA A 68 -7.92 0.15 8.17
N GLU A 69 -8.08 1.00 9.19
CA GLU A 69 -7.98 2.46 9.07
C GLU A 69 -6.59 2.90 8.65
N ARG A 70 -5.55 2.41 9.35
CA ARG A 70 -4.15 2.72 9.03
C ARG A 70 -3.75 2.27 7.62
N LEU A 71 -4.21 1.10 7.18
CA LEU A 71 -4.03 0.65 5.78
C LEU A 71 -4.75 1.60 4.79
N GLY A 72 -5.92 2.10 5.15
CA GLY A 72 -6.67 3.06 4.34
C GLY A 72 -5.96 4.40 4.19
N GLU A 73 -5.42 4.94 5.27
CA GLU A 73 -4.64 6.18 5.26
C GLU A 73 -3.43 6.08 4.32
N ILE A 74 -2.73 4.95 4.36
CA ILE A 74 -1.56 4.70 3.50
C ILE A 74 -1.98 4.47 2.05
N GLY A 75 -3.08 3.76 1.80
CA GLY A 75 -3.66 3.62 0.47
C GLY A 75 -4.02 4.97 -0.13
N MET A 76 -4.69 5.84 0.63
CA MET A 76 -5.04 7.19 0.20
C MET A 76 -3.78 8.05 -0.07
N HIS A 77 -2.78 7.97 0.80
CA HIS A 77 -1.55 8.73 0.62
C HIS A 77 -0.74 8.26 -0.60
N THR A 78 -0.68 6.95 -0.84
CA THR A 78 -0.08 6.36 -2.05
C THR A 78 -0.81 6.82 -3.31
N GLU A 79 -2.15 6.84 -3.27
CA GLU A 79 -2.99 7.33 -4.36
C GLU A 79 -2.82 8.82 -4.65
N GLN A 80 -2.63 9.62 -3.60
CA GLN A 80 -2.35 11.05 -3.73
C GLN A 80 -1.02 11.27 -4.44
N VAL A 81 0.05 10.63 -3.98
CA VAL A 81 1.39 10.74 -4.58
C VAL A 81 1.40 10.24 -6.03
N ARG A 82 0.63 9.20 -6.34
CA ARG A 82 0.45 8.71 -7.71
C ARG A 82 -0.23 9.76 -8.59
N ARG A 83 -1.30 10.40 -8.11
CA ARG A 83 -2.00 11.48 -8.81
C ARG A 83 -1.09 12.68 -9.03
N ASP A 84 -0.40 13.13 -8.00
CA ASP A 84 0.52 14.28 -8.09
C ASP A 84 1.66 14.01 -9.10
N ALA A 85 2.16 12.76 -9.17
CA ALA A 85 3.16 12.36 -10.15
C ALA A 85 2.64 12.29 -11.60
N VAL A 86 1.35 11.97 -11.78
CA VAL A 86 0.70 12.00 -13.10
C VAL A 86 0.43 13.44 -13.54
N ASP A 87 0.01 14.29 -12.60
CA ASP A 87 -0.26 15.71 -12.84
C ASP A 87 1.01 16.46 -13.23
N ASP A 88 2.12 16.25 -12.50
CA ASP A 88 3.45 16.80 -12.82
C ASP A 88 3.95 16.41 -14.22
N ARG A 89 3.64 15.20 -14.71
CA ARG A 89 3.94 14.80 -16.09
C ARG A 89 3.08 15.56 -17.11
N ARG A 90 1.83 15.83 -16.78
CA ARG A 90 0.88 16.51 -17.67
C ARG A 90 1.25 17.98 -17.83
N ASP A 91 1.62 18.64 -16.74
CA ASP A 91 2.08 20.03 -16.73
C ASP A 91 3.36 20.22 -17.56
N ARG A 92 4.31 19.27 -17.44
CA ARG A 92 5.51 19.23 -18.30
C ARG A 92 5.21 19.02 -19.79
N HIS A 93 4.11 18.33 -20.12
CA HIS A 93 3.74 18.06 -21.51
C HIS A 93 2.92 19.21 -22.13
N SER A 94 2.19 19.98 -21.31
CA SER A 94 1.41 21.15 -21.75
C SER A 94 2.25 22.42 -21.95
N SER A 95 3.52 22.41 -21.57
CA SER A 95 4.47 23.53 -21.77
C SER A 95 5.27 23.44 -23.10
N ARG A 96 4.74 22.77 -24.13
CA ARG A 96 5.41 22.56 -25.43
C ARG A 96 4.63 23.12 -26.61
#